data_AF-A0A924SKK5-F1
#
_entry.id   AF-A0A924SKK5-F1
#
_cell.length_a   1.000
_cell.length_b   1.000
_cell.length_c   1.000
_cell.angle_alpha   90.00
_cell.angle_beta   90.00
_cell.angle_gamma   90.00
#
_symmetry.space_group_name_H-M   'P 1'
#
loop_
_entity.id
_entity.type
_entity.pdbx_description
1 polymer ?
#
loop_
_entity_poly.entity_id
_entity_poly.type
_entity_poly.pdbx_seq_one_letter_code
_entity_poly.pdbx_strand_id
1 'polypeptide(L)'
;GAQCADLLALSASGALPNVARLRADGVALRGGAVAEFPSVTLVNHTSALTGVGPGRHGIVNNAFFDRETGERVVPNSADSWHRAMDWLRPGVRTVFERLPEGTASACVNDPVDVGATYSTFALVRELRGSGRSLVGTLPPADQDPHATQEHVLADDDYRWGSQVDASGLEQVLGLWRDGEPPRLTWWNTTLTDSAHHAGGPGSPIARSGLRDADTRLGVWLDLLEARGLRERTTVLLTADHGMAGAVPGVTGDWDCALEAAGIAFRDEGHGFIYLGDPGRPTVR
;
A
#
# COMPACT_ATOMS: atom_id res chain seq x y z
N GLY A 1 -10.88 17.54 2.33
CA GLY A 1 -9.89 16.46 2.26
C GLY A 1 -8.90 16.80 1.18
N ALA A 2 -7.61 16.54 1.36
CA ALA A 2 -6.64 16.78 0.29
C ALA A 2 -7.02 15.83 -0.85
N GLN A 3 -7.49 16.44 -1.94
CA GLN A 3 -7.92 15.73 -3.13
C GLN A 3 -6.68 15.11 -3.79
N CYS A 4 -6.88 14.16 -4.71
CA CYS A 4 -5.90 13.75 -5.74
C CYS A 4 -5.42 14.92 -6.65
N ALA A 5 -5.66 16.17 -6.24
CA ALA A 5 -5.27 17.38 -6.93
C ALA A 5 -3.75 17.46 -7.09
N ASP A 6 -2.95 17.03 -6.11
CA ASP A 6 -1.49 17.11 -6.23
C ASP A 6 -0.95 16.23 -7.36
N LEU A 7 -1.38 14.96 -7.46
CA LEU A 7 -0.97 14.08 -8.55
C LEU A 7 -1.37 14.65 -9.92
N LEU A 8 -2.63 15.08 -10.06
CA LEU A 8 -3.14 15.61 -11.33
C LEU A 8 -2.53 16.97 -11.69
N ALA A 9 -2.29 17.84 -10.70
CA ALA A 9 -1.68 19.15 -10.89
C ALA A 9 -0.19 19.02 -11.25
N LEU A 10 0.55 18.16 -10.56
CA LEU A 10 1.97 17.90 -10.86
C LEU A 10 2.12 17.19 -12.21
N SER A 11 1.22 16.27 -12.58
CA SER A 11 1.18 15.71 -13.93
C SER A 11 0.89 16.78 -14.98
N ALA A 12 -0.07 17.68 -14.74
CA ALA A 12 -0.43 18.74 -15.69
C ALA A 12 0.66 19.81 -15.84
N SER A 13 1.46 20.06 -14.81
CA SER A 13 2.59 21.00 -14.86
C SER A 13 3.87 20.39 -15.46
N GLY A 14 3.86 19.09 -15.76
CA GLY A 14 5.02 18.36 -16.28
C GLY A 14 6.00 17.89 -15.20
N ALA A 15 5.68 18.05 -13.91
CA ALA A 15 6.49 17.55 -12.81
C ALA A 15 6.42 16.03 -12.61
N LEU A 16 5.37 15.37 -13.13
CA LEU A 16 5.21 13.92 -13.19
C LEU A 16 5.03 13.48 -14.67
N PRO A 17 6.12 13.44 -15.46
CA PRO A 17 6.06 13.19 -16.88
C PRO A 17 5.52 11.80 -17.22
N ASN A 18 5.72 10.78 -16.39
CA ASN A 18 5.28 9.41 -16.70
C ASN A 18 3.79 9.20 -16.39
N VAL A 19 3.28 9.79 -15.32
CA VAL A 19 1.83 9.93 -15.10
C VAL A 19 1.20 10.77 -16.22
N ALA A 20 1.89 11.80 -16.71
CA ALA A 20 1.41 12.57 -17.87
C ALA A 20 1.34 11.72 -19.15
N ARG A 21 2.31 10.82 -19.41
CA ARG A 21 2.25 9.84 -20.51
C ARG A 21 0.99 8.97 -20.42
N LEU A 22 0.71 8.41 -19.25
CA LEU A 22 -0.52 7.60 -19.05
C LEU A 22 -1.80 8.40 -19.29
N ARG A 23 -1.82 9.68 -18.91
CA ARG A 23 -2.98 10.55 -19.08
C ARG A 23 -3.17 11.03 -20.53
N ALA A 24 -2.09 11.15 -21.30
CA ALA A 24 -2.18 11.56 -22.70
C ALA A 24 -2.91 10.52 -23.55
N ASP A 25 -2.68 9.23 -23.26
CA ASP A 25 -3.24 8.09 -24.00
C ASP A 25 -4.35 7.36 -23.23
N GLY A 26 -4.88 7.97 -22.17
CA GLY A 26 -5.77 7.31 -21.22
C GLY A 26 -6.87 8.20 -20.66
N VAL A 27 -7.55 7.71 -19.63
CA VAL A 27 -8.64 8.43 -18.95
C VAL A 27 -8.25 8.65 -17.50
N ALA A 28 -8.39 9.89 -17.03
CA ALA A 28 -8.19 10.25 -15.63
C ALA A 28 -9.52 10.64 -14.98
N LEU A 29 -9.89 9.92 -13.92
CA LEU A 29 -11.04 10.26 -13.08
C LEU A 29 -10.68 11.44 -12.18
N ARG A 30 -10.97 12.67 -12.64
CA ARG A 30 -10.57 13.90 -11.94
C ARG A 30 -11.24 14.10 -10.58
N GLY A 31 -12.37 13.43 -10.35
CA GLY A 31 -13.04 13.40 -9.04
C GLY A 31 -12.36 12.49 -8.01
N GLY A 32 -11.34 11.73 -8.40
CA GLY A 32 -10.72 10.68 -7.59
C GLY A 32 -11.53 9.39 -7.58
N ALA A 33 -11.03 8.42 -6.83
CA ALA A 33 -11.76 7.20 -6.45
C ALA A 33 -12.26 7.35 -5.00
N VAL A 34 -13.34 6.65 -4.66
CA VAL A 34 -13.88 6.62 -3.30
C VAL A 34 -13.29 5.41 -2.58
N ALA A 35 -12.50 5.65 -1.55
CA ALA A 35 -12.01 4.62 -0.65
C ALA A 35 -13.13 4.08 0.25
N GLU A 36 -13.01 2.83 0.65
CA GLU A 36 -13.81 2.22 1.70
C GLU A 36 -13.52 2.85 3.05
N PHE A 37 -14.48 2.75 3.97
CA PHE A 37 -14.30 3.20 5.35
C PHE A 37 -13.93 2.03 6.28
N PRO A 38 -12.88 2.17 7.12
CA PRO A 38 -11.97 3.32 7.23
C PRO A 38 -10.99 3.40 6.06
N SER A 39 -10.58 4.62 5.69
CA SER A 39 -9.66 4.89 4.58
C SER A 39 -8.21 4.61 4.99
N VAL A 40 -7.91 3.34 5.27
CA VAL A 40 -6.58 2.85 5.67
C VAL A 40 -6.13 1.72 4.76
N THR A 41 -4.82 1.47 4.72
CA THR A 41 -4.13 0.64 3.73
C THR A 41 -4.73 -0.74 3.54
N LEU A 42 -4.66 -1.62 4.54
CA LEU A 42 -5.04 -3.02 4.37
C LEU A 42 -6.54 -3.20 4.10
N VAL A 43 -7.38 -2.28 4.56
CA VAL A 43 -8.82 -2.27 4.24
C VAL A 43 -9.03 -2.07 2.74
N ASN A 44 -8.39 -1.03 2.19
CA ASN A 44 -8.61 -0.60 0.82
C ASN A 44 -7.87 -1.45 -0.21
N HIS A 45 -6.65 -1.89 0.09
CA HIS A 45 -5.95 -2.89 -0.73
C HIS A 45 -6.76 -4.20 -0.82
N THR A 46 -7.28 -4.69 0.31
CA THR A 46 -8.13 -5.90 0.30
C THR A 46 -9.39 -5.66 -0.50
N SER A 47 -10.04 -4.50 -0.37
CA SER A 47 -11.23 -4.17 -1.16
C SER A 47 -10.94 -4.10 -2.66
N ALA A 48 -9.83 -3.47 -3.06
CA ALA A 48 -9.41 -3.36 -4.45
C ALA A 48 -9.14 -4.73 -5.09
N LEU A 49 -8.47 -5.63 -4.36
CA LEU A 49 -8.06 -6.94 -4.85
C LEU A 49 -9.12 -8.03 -4.62
N THR A 50 -10.20 -7.78 -3.87
CA THR A 50 -11.30 -8.75 -3.68
C THR A 50 -12.63 -8.31 -4.28
N GLY A 51 -12.80 -7.02 -4.59
CA GLY A 51 -14.04 -6.44 -5.13
C GLY A 51 -15.21 -6.40 -4.15
N VAL A 52 -14.95 -6.53 -2.85
CA VAL A 52 -15.96 -6.46 -1.78
C VAL A 52 -15.44 -5.55 -0.66
N GLY A 53 -16.31 -4.93 0.12
CA GLY A 53 -15.89 -4.03 1.21
C GLY A 53 -15.52 -4.73 2.53
N PRO A 54 -15.05 -4.00 3.55
CA PRO A 54 -14.50 -4.54 4.81
C PRO A 54 -15.46 -5.43 5.58
N GLY A 55 -16.75 -5.10 5.56
CA GLY A 55 -17.79 -5.93 6.17
C GLY A 55 -17.91 -7.32 5.54
N ARG A 56 -17.37 -7.56 4.34
CA ARG A 56 -17.38 -8.85 3.65
C ARG A 56 -16.02 -9.53 3.61
N HIS A 57 -14.92 -8.80 3.39
CA HIS A 57 -13.59 -9.42 3.40
C HIS A 57 -13.03 -9.67 4.80
N GLY A 58 -13.46 -8.93 5.82
CA GLY A 58 -13.11 -9.15 7.23
C GLY A 58 -11.90 -8.37 7.74
N ILE A 59 -11.09 -7.78 6.84
CA ILE A 59 -10.00 -6.87 7.22
C ILE A 59 -10.59 -5.48 7.43
N VAL A 60 -10.98 -5.16 8.66
CA VAL A 60 -11.79 -3.96 8.97
C VAL A 60 -10.98 -2.74 9.39
N ASN A 61 -9.71 -2.92 9.76
CA ASN A 61 -8.76 -1.85 10.09
C ASN A 61 -7.31 -2.41 10.04
N ASN A 62 -6.31 -1.54 10.10
CA ASN A 62 -4.89 -1.87 10.25
C ASN A 62 -4.55 -2.48 11.63
N ALA A 63 -5.42 -2.27 12.63
CA ALA A 63 -5.45 -2.97 13.90
C ALA A 63 -6.90 -3.04 14.41
N PHE A 64 -7.37 -4.21 14.86
CA PHE A 64 -8.71 -4.41 15.38
C PHE A 64 -8.73 -5.52 16.45
N PHE A 65 -9.83 -5.58 17.21
CA PHE A 65 -10.06 -6.63 18.20
C PHE A 65 -11.11 -7.60 17.66
N ASP A 66 -10.72 -8.86 17.50
CA ASP A 66 -11.65 -9.90 17.11
C ASP A 66 -12.37 -10.43 18.36
N ARG A 67 -13.67 -10.16 18.44
CA ARG A 67 -14.51 -10.58 19.58
C ARG A 67 -14.78 -12.08 19.61
N GLU A 68 -14.70 -12.77 18.47
CA GLU A 68 -14.97 -14.21 18.41
C GLU A 68 -13.80 -15.00 19.00
N THR A 69 -12.57 -14.55 18.71
CA THR A 69 -11.34 -15.18 19.21
C THR A 69 -10.83 -14.56 20.51
N GLY A 70 -11.22 -13.32 20.82
CA GLY A 70 -10.69 -12.56 21.95
C GLY A 70 -9.28 -12.01 21.71
N GLU A 71 -8.82 -11.96 20.46
CA GLU A 71 -7.45 -11.59 20.10
C GLU A 71 -7.36 -10.21 19.46
N ARG A 72 -6.21 -9.56 19.68
CA ARG A 72 -5.82 -8.36 18.93
C ARG A 72 -5.23 -8.78 17.59
N VAL A 73 -5.83 -8.29 16.51
CA VAL A 73 -5.40 -8.55 15.14
C VAL A 73 -4.76 -7.28 14.58
N VAL A 74 -3.50 -7.36 14.18
CA VAL A 74 -2.76 -6.23 13.58
C VAL A 74 -2.29 -6.67 12.20
N PRO A 75 -3.12 -6.60 11.15
CA PRO A 75 -2.74 -7.11 9.82
C PRO A 75 -1.70 -6.22 9.13
N ASN A 76 -1.57 -4.95 9.55
CA ASN A 76 -0.68 -3.98 8.94
C ASN A 76 0.58 -3.72 9.79
N SER A 77 1.43 -4.73 9.97
CA SER A 77 2.74 -4.56 10.63
C SER A 77 3.82 -5.44 10.02
N ALA A 78 5.09 -5.06 10.21
CA ALA A 78 6.23 -5.84 9.74
C ALA A 78 6.18 -7.31 10.18
N ASP A 79 5.63 -7.60 11.36
CA ASP A 79 5.53 -8.94 11.93
C ASP A 79 4.35 -9.75 11.41
N SER A 80 3.41 -9.14 10.70
CA SER A 80 2.13 -9.78 10.34
C SER A 80 1.72 -9.62 8.88
N TRP A 81 2.29 -8.68 8.12
CA TRP A 81 1.90 -8.43 6.72
C TRP A 81 1.86 -9.72 5.89
N HIS A 82 2.88 -10.56 6.01
CA HIS A 82 3.01 -11.83 5.29
C HIS A 82 1.89 -12.85 5.56
N ARG A 83 1.14 -12.65 6.65
CA ARG A 83 -0.02 -13.44 7.08
C ARG A 83 -1.32 -12.63 7.07
N ALA A 84 -1.32 -11.41 6.53
CA ALA A 84 -2.50 -10.55 6.58
C ALA A 84 -3.76 -11.22 6.00
N MET A 85 -3.57 -12.09 5.00
CA MET A 85 -4.68 -12.79 4.35
C MET A 85 -5.17 -14.03 5.09
N ASP A 86 -4.51 -14.44 6.17
CA ASP A 86 -5.01 -15.49 7.07
C ASP A 86 -6.32 -15.06 7.76
N TRP A 87 -6.54 -13.74 7.87
CA TRP A 87 -7.76 -13.13 8.42
C TRP A 87 -8.84 -12.82 7.36
N LEU A 88 -8.66 -13.23 6.10
CA LEU A 88 -9.73 -13.16 5.13
C LEU A 88 -10.89 -14.07 5.54
N ARG A 89 -12.12 -13.54 5.42
CA ARG A 89 -13.30 -14.36 5.69
C ARG A 89 -13.41 -15.53 4.71
N PRO A 90 -13.91 -16.70 5.16
CA PRO A 90 -14.13 -17.84 4.29
C PRO A 90 -14.96 -17.50 3.04
N GLY A 91 -14.49 -17.96 1.87
CA GLY A 91 -15.17 -17.76 0.59
C GLY A 91 -14.92 -16.41 -0.09
N VAL A 92 -14.16 -15.51 0.55
CA VAL A 92 -13.63 -14.31 -0.11
C VAL A 92 -12.47 -14.73 -1.00
N ARG A 93 -12.55 -14.36 -2.28
CA ARG A 93 -11.48 -14.63 -3.24
C ARG A 93 -10.80 -13.33 -3.64
N THR A 94 -9.50 -13.38 -3.90
CA THR A 94 -8.77 -12.29 -4.54
C THR A 94 -9.06 -12.27 -6.05
N VAL A 95 -8.57 -11.25 -6.75
CA VAL A 95 -8.64 -11.16 -8.21
C VAL A 95 -7.81 -12.26 -8.87
N PHE A 96 -6.72 -12.71 -8.22
CA PHE A 96 -5.83 -13.73 -8.75
C PHE A 96 -6.52 -15.11 -8.82
N GLU A 97 -7.27 -15.49 -7.79
CA GLU A 97 -8.07 -16.73 -7.75
C GLU A 97 -9.26 -16.72 -8.72
N ARG A 98 -9.58 -15.56 -9.32
CA ARG A 98 -10.64 -15.43 -10.34
C ARG A 98 -10.10 -15.56 -11.77
N LEU A 99 -8.79 -15.60 -11.95
CA LEU A 99 -8.19 -15.81 -13.26
C LEU A 99 -8.40 -17.27 -13.71
N PRO A 100 -8.43 -17.54 -15.03
CA PRO A 100 -8.43 -18.91 -15.52
C PRO A 100 -7.23 -19.70 -14.99
N GLU A 101 -7.41 -21.00 -14.73
CA GLU A 101 -6.36 -21.88 -14.24
C GLU A 101 -5.10 -21.82 -15.12
N GLY A 102 -3.93 -21.77 -14.49
CA GLY A 102 -2.63 -21.65 -15.18
C GLY A 102 -2.30 -20.25 -15.70
N THR A 103 -3.16 -19.25 -15.50
CA THR A 103 -2.87 -17.86 -15.89
C THR A 103 -1.77 -17.28 -15.00
N ALA A 104 -0.63 -16.95 -15.60
CA ALA A 104 0.44 -16.25 -14.91
C ALA A 104 -0.04 -14.88 -14.38
N SER A 105 0.19 -14.64 -13.10
CA SER A 105 -0.17 -13.42 -12.39
C SER A 105 0.84 -13.08 -11.28
N ALA A 106 0.99 -11.79 -10.97
CA ALA A 106 1.96 -11.33 -9.99
C ALA A 106 1.35 -10.34 -8.99
N CYS A 107 1.69 -10.51 -7.72
CA CYS A 107 1.37 -9.59 -6.62
C CYS A 107 2.68 -9.08 -6.00
N VAL A 108 3.09 -7.87 -6.38
CA VAL A 108 4.37 -7.28 -6.00
C VAL A 108 4.14 -6.25 -4.89
N ASN A 109 4.83 -6.45 -3.76
CA ASN A 109 4.79 -5.61 -2.57
C ASN A 109 3.38 -5.40 -1.96
N ASP A 110 2.49 -6.38 -2.12
CA ASP A 110 1.14 -6.33 -1.55
C ASP A 110 0.78 -7.67 -0.91
N PRO A 111 0.32 -7.70 0.37
CA PRO A 111 0.03 -8.94 1.05
C PRO A 111 -1.28 -9.60 0.61
N VAL A 112 -2.13 -8.95 -0.19
CA VAL A 112 -3.39 -9.50 -0.71
C VAL A 112 -3.13 -10.40 -1.92
N ASP A 113 -2.33 -11.44 -1.70
CA ASP A 113 -1.61 -12.20 -2.74
C ASP A 113 -2.14 -13.62 -2.98
N VAL A 114 -3.19 -14.04 -2.25
CA VAL A 114 -3.75 -15.39 -2.33
C VAL A 114 -4.11 -15.70 -3.78
N GLY A 115 -3.57 -16.80 -4.33
CA GLY A 115 -3.80 -17.23 -5.71
C GLY A 115 -2.89 -16.60 -6.76
N ALA A 116 -2.03 -15.63 -6.43
CA ALA A 116 -1.05 -15.09 -7.37
C ALA A 116 0.03 -16.14 -7.68
N THR A 117 0.46 -16.24 -8.94
CA THR A 117 1.53 -17.19 -9.32
C THR A 117 2.93 -16.72 -8.91
N TYR A 118 3.10 -15.41 -8.76
CA TYR A 118 4.27 -14.77 -8.17
C TYR A 118 3.81 -13.84 -7.05
N SER A 119 4.46 -13.90 -5.89
CA SER A 119 4.18 -12.99 -4.78
C SER A 119 5.43 -12.61 -4.00
N THR A 120 5.62 -11.31 -3.77
CA THR A 120 6.64 -10.81 -2.84
C THR A 120 6.41 -11.36 -1.43
N PHE A 121 5.16 -11.42 -0.96
CA PHE A 121 4.86 -11.90 0.39
C PHE A 121 4.94 -13.41 0.52
N ALA A 122 4.82 -14.18 -0.57
CA ALA A 122 5.19 -15.59 -0.56
C ALA A 122 6.69 -15.77 -0.28
N LEU A 123 7.55 -14.98 -0.92
CA LEU A 123 8.99 -14.98 -0.64
C LEU A 123 9.28 -14.55 0.80
N VAL A 124 8.55 -13.58 1.35
CA VAL A 124 8.66 -13.18 2.77
C VAL A 124 8.28 -14.35 3.68
N ARG A 125 7.18 -15.07 3.41
CA ARG A 125 6.77 -16.26 4.17
C ARG A 125 7.85 -17.35 4.15
N GLU A 126 8.42 -17.64 2.98
CA GLU A 126 9.48 -18.63 2.81
C GLU A 126 10.76 -18.25 3.59
N LEU A 127 11.21 -17.00 3.46
CA LEU A 127 12.38 -16.50 4.19
C LEU A 127 12.18 -16.56 5.70
N ARG A 128 11.02 -16.12 6.20
CA ARG A 128 10.70 -16.21 7.63
C ARG A 128 10.66 -17.66 8.13
N GLY A 129 10.12 -18.58 7.32
CA GLY A 129 10.17 -20.03 7.61
C GLY A 129 11.59 -20.57 7.72
N SER A 130 12.56 -19.94 7.04
CA SER A 130 13.99 -20.26 7.15
C SER A 130 14.75 -19.47 8.23
N GLY A 131 14.07 -18.68 9.06
CA GLY A 131 14.68 -17.84 10.11
C GLY A 131 15.37 -16.57 9.58
N ARG A 132 15.10 -16.17 8.34
CA ARG A 132 15.68 -14.98 7.68
C ARG A 132 14.64 -13.88 7.52
N SER A 133 15.09 -12.62 7.42
CA SER A 133 14.23 -11.46 7.19
C SER A 133 14.53 -10.81 5.84
N LEU A 134 13.47 -10.39 5.14
CA LEU A 134 13.55 -9.67 3.87
C LEU A 134 14.02 -8.21 4.06
N VAL A 135 13.87 -7.65 5.27
CA VAL A 135 14.36 -6.29 5.61
C VAL A 135 15.88 -6.19 5.43
N GLY A 136 16.61 -7.28 5.72
CA GLY A 136 18.06 -7.33 5.54
C GLY A 136 18.52 -7.60 4.09
N THR A 137 17.59 -7.80 3.15
CA THR A 137 17.89 -8.06 1.73
C THR A 137 17.44 -6.94 0.80
N LEU A 138 16.90 -5.86 1.36
CA LEU A 138 16.50 -4.69 0.59
C LEU A 138 17.73 -3.96 0.01
N PRO A 139 17.63 -3.42 -1.22
CA PRO A 139 18.73 -2.69 -1.83
C PRO A 139 19.08 -1.42 -1.02
N PRO A 140 20.32 -0.93 -1.08
CA PRO A 140 20.72 0.30 -0.40
C PRO A 140 20.02 1.53 -1.01
N ALA A 141 19.35 2.34 -0.19
CA ALA A 141 18.63 3.54 -0.66
C ALA A 141 19.56 4.69 -1.06
N ASP A 142 20.75 4.77 -0.46
CA ASP A 142 21.73 5.85 -0.69
C ASP A 142 22.40 5.77 -2.08
N GLN A 143 22.16 4.68 -2.80
CA GLN A 143 22.62 4.43 -4.17
C GLN A 143 21.48 4.36 -5.18
N ASP A 144 20.23 4.51 -4.72
CA ASP A 144 19.07 4.42 -5.60
C ASP A 144 18.98 5.67 -6.50
N PRO A 145 19.14 5.53 -7.82
CA PRO A 145 19.10 6.66 -8.75
C PRO A 145 17.68 7.23 -8.93
N HIS A 146 16.66 6.56 -8.40
CA HIS A 146 15.26 6.94 -8.45
C HIS A 146 14.76 7.56 -7.14
N ALA A 147 15.63 7.69 -6.13
CA ALA A 147 15.29 8.24 -4.83
C ALA A 147 15.87 9.65 -4.63
N THR A 148 15.08 10.54 -4.03
CA THR A 148 15.52 11.87 -3.62
C THR A 148 16.44 11.75 -2.39
N GLN A 149 17.75 11.79 -2.64
CA GLN A 149 18.78 11.47 -1.65
C GLN A 149 18.78 12.36 -0.40
N GLU A 150 18.36 13.62 -0.51
CA GLU A 150 18.18 14.51 0.65
C GLU A 150 17.22 13.90 1.69
N HIS A 151 16.07 13.38 1.24
CA HIS A 151 15.08 12.79 2.13
C HIS A 151 15.47 11.40 2.61
N VAL A 152 16.12 10.60 1.74
CA VAL A 152 16.70 9.29 2.12
C VAL A 152 17.67 9.43 3.30
N LEU A 153 18.47 10.49 3.34
CA LEU A 153 19.42 10.72 4.43
C LEU A 153 18.77 11.32 5.68
N ALA A 154 17.65 12.03 5.54
CA ALA A 154 17.01 12.78 6.62
C ALA A 154 15.87 12.05 7.33
N ASP A 155 15.20 11.08 6.67
CA ASP A 155 13.98 10.45 7.16
C ASP A 155 14.04 8.91 6.99
N ASP A 156 13.86 8.18 8.10
CA ASP A 156 14.01 6.73 8.14
C ASP A 156 12.89 6.00 7.39
N ASP A 157 11.65 6.52 7.44
CA ASP A 157 10.51 5.95 6.73
C ASP A 157 10.61 6.19 5.23
N TYR A 158 11.07 7.38 4.82
CA TYR A 158 11.38 7.69 3.42
C TYR A 158 12.49 6.78 2.89
N ARG A 159 13.56 6.57 3.68
CA ARG A 159 14.64 5.64 3.34
C ARG A 159 14.09 4.25 3.13
N TRP A 160 13.37 3.72 4.10
CA TRP A 160 12.81 2.36 4.03
C TRP A 160 11.84 2.20 2.85
N GLY A 161 10.91 3.16 2.66
CA GLY A 161 9.97 3.16 1.53
C GLY A 161 10.68 3.17 0.18
N SER A 162 11.79 3.91 0.06
CA SER A 162 12.61 3.92 -1.17
C SER A 162 13.22 2.54 -1.47
N GLN A 163 13.70 1.83 -0.44
CA GLN A 163 14.27 0.49 -0.62
C GLN A 163 13.21 -0.54 -1.01
N VAL A 164 12.02 -0.45 -0.40
CA VAL A 164 10.87 -1.31 -0.73
C VAL A 164 10.46 -1.10 -2.19
N ASP A 165 10.32 0.16 -2.62
CA ASP A 165 9.91 0.50 -3.98
C ASP A 165 10.98 0.14 -5.03
N ALA A 166 12.26 0.26 -4.68
CA ALA A 166 13.37 -0.24 -5.50
C ALA A 166 13.31 -1.76 -5.69
N SER A 167 13.10 -2.52 -4.60
CA SER A 167 12.93 -3.98 -4.69
C SER A 167 11.70 -4.36 -5.50
N GLY A 168 10.58 -3.63 -5.33
CA GLY A 168 9.37 -3.84 -6.13
C GLY A 168 9.61 -3.60 -7.63
N LEU A 169 10.31 -2.51 -7.98
CA LEU A 169 10.70 -2.23 -9.37
C LEU A 169 11.57 -3.36 -9.95
N GLU A 170 12.59 -3.84 -9.23
CA GLU A 170 13.42 -4.95 -9.68
C GLU A 170 12.61 -6.23 -9.97
N GLN A 171 11.66 -6.56 -9.09
CA GLN A 171 10.77 -7.71 -9.27
C GLN A 171 9.88 -7.55 -10.51
N VAL A 172 9.25 -6.38 -10.69
CA VAL A 172 8.42 -6.09 -11.86
C VAL A 172 9.26 -6.14 -13.14
N LEU A 173 10.44 -5.53 -13.16
CA LEU A 173 11.33 -5.58 -14.32
C LEU A 173 11.73 -7.02 -14.63
N GLY A 174 12.06 -7.84 -13.63
CA GLY A 174 12.39 -9.25 -13.82
C GLY A 174 11.24 -10.06 -14.46
N LEU A 175 10.00 -9.80 -14.02
CA LEU A 175 8.80 -10.47 -14.54
C LEU A 175 8.43 -10.05 -15.96
N TRP A 176 8.79 -8.82 -16.37
CA TRP A 176 8.37 -8.23 -17.65
C TRP A 176 9.48 -8.13 -18.70
N ARG A 177 10.74 -8.34 -18.32
CA ARG A 177 11.92 -8.18 -19.21
C ARG A 177 11.97 -9.23 -20.30
N ASP A 178 11.68 -10.48 -19.96
CA ASP A 178 11.89 -11.66 -20.80
C ASP A 178 10.62 -12.50 -20.92
N GLY A 179 10.43 -13.19 -22.04
CA GLY A 179 9.26 -14.06 -22.24
C GLY A 179 7.92 -13.31 -22.34
N GLU A 180 6.82 -14.03 -22.10
CA GLU A 180 5.46 -13.46 -22.02
C GLU A 180 5.21 -12.96 -20.58
N PRO A 181 4.82 -11.69 -20.38
CA PRO A 181 4.60 -11.14 -19.04
C PRO A 181 3.36 -11.74 -18.35
N PRO A 182 3.23 -11.63 -17.02
CA PRO A 182 2.02 -12.02 -16.31
C PRO A 182 0.78 -11.29 -16.87
N ARG A 183 -0.33 -12.02 -17.01
CA ARG A 183 -1.59 -11.48 -17.55
C ARG A 183 -2.20 -10.39 -16.66
N LEU A 184 -1.91 -10.46 -15.37
CA LEU A 184 -2.24 -9.48 -14.34
C LEU A 184 -1.02 -9.29 -13.44
N THR A 185 -0.59 -8.04 -13.26
CA THR A 185 0.38 -7.65 -12.25
C THR A 185 -0.25 -6.58 -11.37
N TRP A 186 -0.30 -6.81 -10.07
CA TRP A 186 -0.54 -5.77 -9.08
C TRP A 186 0.82 -5.36 -8.50
N TRP A 187 1.15 -4.08 -8.59
CA TRP A 187 2.42 -3.54 -8.11
C TRP A 187 2.13 -2.38 -7.17
N ASN A 188 2.42 -2.59 -5.89
CA ASN A 188 2.25 -1.60 -4.84
C ASN A 188 3.56 -0.85 -4.56
N THR A 189 3.45 0.46 -4.35
CA THR A 189 4.56 1.34 -3.95
C THR A 189 4.23 1.99 -2.61
N THR A 190 5.19 1.99 -1.68
CA THR A 190 5.00 2.42 -0.29
C THR A 190 5.45 3.85 -0.06
N LEU A 191 6.45 4.34 -0.80
CA LEU A 191 7.12 5.62 -0.50
C LEU A 191 6.17 6.82 -0.49
N THR A 192 5.16 6.83 -1.36
CA THR A 192 4.22 7.94 -1.44
C THR A 192 3.48 8.15 -0.14
N ASP A 193 3.08 7.09 0.56
CA ASP A 193 2.39 7.20 1.84
C ASP A 193 3.34 7.67 2.95
N SER A 194 4.52 7.05 3.07
CA SER A 194 5.56 7.43 4.05
C SER A 194 5.96 8.91 3.93
N ALA A 195 6.18 9.39 2.70
CA ALA A 195 6.53 10.79 2.45
C ALA A 195 5.40 11.77 2.84
N HIS A 196 4.15 11.36 2.63
CA HIS A 196 2.98 12.15 3.02
C HIS A 196 2.77 12.14 4.54
N HIS A 197 3.07 11.04 5.22
CA HIS A 197 3.08 10.99 6.68
C HIS A 197 4.15 11.91 7.28
N ALA A 198 5.36 11.91 6.71
CA ALA A 198 6.48 12.71 7.21
C ALA A 198 6.25 14.23 7.07
N GLY A 199 5.73 14.69 5.93
CA GLY A 199 5.59 16.13 5.65
C GLY A 199 4.18 16.68 5.55
N GLY A 200 3.17 15.82 5.47
CA GLY A 200 1.80 16.20 5.10
C GLY A 200 1.63 16.48 3.60
N PRO A 201 0.37 16.62 3.13
CA PRO A 201 0.06 16.86 1.72
C PRO A 201 0.63 18.21 1.24
N GLY A 202 1.14 18.23 0.00
CA GLY A 202 1.74 19.42 -0.62
C GLY A 202 3.14 19.80 -0.15
N SER A 203 3.70 19.09 0.85
CA SER A 203 5.05 19.35 1.37
C SER A 203 6.14 18.99 0.35
N PRO A 204 7.37 19.53 0.49
CA PRO A 204 8.50 19.16 -0.37
C PRO A 204 8.77 17.65 -0.37
N ILE A 205 8.79 17.01 0.80
CA ILE A 205 9.03 15.56 0.93
C ILE A 205 7.93 14.72 0.27
N ALA A 206 6.65 15.08 0.45
CA ALA A 206 5.53 14.41 -0.22
C ALA A 206 5.62 14.53 -1.76
N ARG A 207 5.98 15.70 -2.28
CA ARG A 207 6.18 15.91 -3.72
C ARG A 207 7.39 15.15 -4.26
N SER A 208 8.46 15.03 -3.49
CA SER A 208 9.61 14.19 -3.85
C SER A 208 9.21 12.72 -3.92
N GLY A 209 8.45 12.21 -2.94
CA GLY A 209 7.93 10.84 -2.99
C GLY A 209 7.09 10.55 -4.24
N LEU A 210 6.24 11.50 -4.67
CA LEU A 210 5.50 11.39 -5.93
C LEU A 210 6.41 11.37 -7.17
N ARG A 211 7.46 12.19 -7.21
CA ARG A 211 8.43 12.21 -8.33
C ARG A 211 9.27 10.93 -8.39
N ASP A 212 9.66 10.43 -7.23
CA ASP A 212 10.42 9.18 -7.09
C ASP A 212 9.57 7.99 -7.60
N ALA A 213 8.27 7.95 -7.26
CA ALA A 213 7.32 6.96 -7.79
C ALA A 213 7.10 7.12 -9.31
N ASP A 214 6.93 8.35 -9.80
CA ASP A 214 6.79 8.63 -11.25
C ASP A 214 8.04 8.21 -12.03
N THR A 215 9.24 8.41 -11.47
CA THR A 215 10.50 7.98 -12.08
C THR A 215 10.54 6.47 -12.24
N ARG A 216 10.19 5.71 -11.19
CA ARG A 216 10.14 4.22 -11.25
C ARG A 216 9.07 3.72 -12.22
N LEU A 217 7.91 4.37 -12.25
CA LEU A 217 6.88 4.11 -13.28
C LEU A 217 7.46 4.31 -14.69
N GLY A 218 8.22 5.38 -14.91
CA GLY A 218 8.89 5.66 -16.18
C GLY A 218 9.80 4.53 -16.63
N VAL A 219 10.63 3.99 -15.74
CA VAL A 219 11.52 2.86 -16.03
C VAL A 219 10.73 1.65 -16.55
N TRP A 220 9.59 1.33 -15.93
CA TRP A 220 8.75 0.23 -16.39
C TRP A 220 8.01 0.55 -17.70
N LEU A 221 7.52 1.77 -17.89
CA LEU A 221 6.90 2.18 -19.15
C LEU A 221 7.89 2.13 -20.31
N ASP A 222 9.14 2.52 -20.08
CA ASP A 222 10.20 2.45 -21.10
C ASP A 222 10.54 1.00 -21.46
N LEU A 223 10.48 0.08 -20.48
CA LEU A 223 10.57 -1.35 -20.75
C LEU A 223 9.41 -1.82 -21.65
N LEU A 224 8.17 -1.41 -21.37
CA LEU A 224 7.02 -1.78 -22.21
C LEU A 224 7.18 -1.31 -23.66
N GLU A 225 7.65 -0.07 -23.86
CA GLU A 225 7.92 0.49 -25.18
C GLU A 225 9.01 -0.29 -25.91
N ALA A 226 10.15 -0.52 -25.25
CA ALA A 226 11.27 -1.28 -25.81
C ALA A 226 10.88 -2.71 -26.20
N ARG A 227 9.93 -3.30 -25.46
CA ARG A 227 9.37 -4.63 -25.71
C ARG A 227 8.21 -4.65 -26.71
N GLY A 228 7.74 -3.50 -27.19
CA GLY A 228 6.54 -3.41 -28.04
C GLY A 228 5.24 -3.86 -27.35
N LEU A 229 5.19 -3.79 -26.01
CA LEU A 229 4.07 -4.24 -25.18
C LEU A 229 3.08 -3.12 -24.82
N ARG A 230 3.44 -1.85 -25.07
CA ARG A 230 2.66 -0.67 -24.68
C ARG A 230 1.20 -0.72 -25.12
N GLU A 231 0.96 -1.05 -26.39
CA GLU A 231 -0.39 -1.11 -27.00
C GLU A 231 -1.21 -2.32 -26.58
N ARG A 232 -0.56 -3.35 -26.00
CA ARG A 232 -1.21 -4.58 -25.54
C ARG A 232 -1.37 -4.64 -24.02
N THR A 233 -0.97 -3.58 -23.31
CA THR A 233 -0.96 -3.53 -21.85
C THR A 233 -1.89 -2.42 -21.37
N THR A 234 -2.88 -2.79 -20.56
CA THR A 234 -3.70 -1.81 -19.83
C THR A 234 -3.03 -1.47 -18.51
N VAL A 235 -2.83 -0.19 -18.25
CA VAL A 235 -2.31 0.31 -16.97
C VAL A 235 -3.44 0.96 -16.20
N LEU A 236 -3.70 0.45 -14.99
CA LEU A 236 -4.56 1.09 -14.00
C LEU A 236 -3.68 1.66 -12.89
N LEU A 237 -3.58 2.98 -12.82
CA LEU A 237 -2.93 3.68 -11.71
C LEU A 237 -4.00 4.12 -10.71
N THR A 238 -3.88 3.64 -9.47
CA THR A 238 -4.82 3.93 -8.39
C THR A 238 -4.08 4.07 -7.05
N ALA A 239 -4.79 4.50 -6.02
CA ALA A 239 -4.36 4.47 -4.63
C ALA A 239 -5.42 3.79 -3.77
N ASP A 240 -5.02 3.34 -2.60
CA ASP A 240 -5.84 2.79 -1.53
C ASP A 240 -6.59 3.88 -0.74
N HIS A 241 -5.94 5.02 -0.48
CA HIS A 241 -6.53 6.19 0.14
C HIS A 241 -5.81 7.49 -0.24
N GLY A 242 -6.33 8.61 0.28
CA GLY A 242 -5.67 9.92 0.21
C GLY A 242 -4.91 10.24 1.50
N MET A 243 -4.46 11.49 1.62
CA MET A 243 -3.88 12.05 2.85
C MET A 243 -4.61 13.35 3.21
N ALA A 244 -4.62 13.71 4.49
CA ALA A 244 -5.07 15.02 4.95
C ALA A 244 -4.00 15.68 5.82
N GLY A 245 -3.95 17.01 5.81
CA GLY A 245 -3.09 17.73 6.75
C GLY A 245 -3.61 17.55 8.17
N ALA A 246 -2.70 17.23 9.10
CA ALA A 246 -2.98 17.28 10.53
C ALA A 246 -2.71 18.69 11.07
N VAL A 247 -3.48 19.12 12.06
CA VAL A 247 -3.18 20.35 12.82
C VAL A 247 -2.40 19.91 14.07
N PRO A 248 -1.11 20.24 14.21
CA PRO A 248 -0.27 19.69 15.30
C PRO A 248 -0.79 19.97 16.71
N GLY A 249 -1.51 21.07 16.90
CA GLY A 249 -2.15 21.41 18.18
C GLY A 249 -3.50 20.76 18.41
N VAL A 250 -4.08 20.09 17.41
CA VAL A 250 -5.30 19.29 17.56
C VAL A 250 -4.87 17.88 17.88
N THR A 251 -4.59 17.67 19.16
CA THR A 251 -4.46 16.34 19.75
C THR A 251 -5.79 16.00 20.40
N GLY A 252 -6.29 14.80 20.14
CA GLY A 252 -7.60 14.37 20.64
C GLY A 252 -7.55 12.89 20.91
N ASP A 253 -7.68 12.55 22.18
CA ASP A 253 -7.79 11.18 22.63
C ASP A 253 -9.20 11.00 23.22
N TRP A 254 -9.97 10.11 22.61
CA TRP A 254 -11.33 9.80 23.09
C TRP A 254 -11.27 9.11 24.45
N ASP A 255 -10.14 8.50 24.79
CA ASP A 255 -9.93 7.74 26.02
C ASP A 255 -10.21 8.62 27.24
N CYS A 256 -9.67 9.84 27.28
CA CYS A 256 -9.91 10.79 28.38
C CYS A 256 -11.40 11.05 28.60
N ALA A 257 -12.16 11.25 27.51
CA ALA A 257 -13.59 11.56 27.58
C ALA A 257 -14.43 10.34 27.98
N LEU A 258 -14.07 9.15 27.44
CA LEU A 258 -14.73 7.89 27.75
C LEU A 258 -14.48 7.47 29.20
N GLU A 259 -13.24 7.61 29.69
CA GLU A 259 -12.86 7.36 31.08
C GLU A 259 -13.59 8.31 32.04
N ALA A 260 -13.64 9.61 31.74
CA ALA A 260 -14.38 10.59 32.54
C ALA A 260 -15.88 10.30 32.61
N ALA A 261 -16.43 9.68 31.57
CA ALA A 261 -17.82 9.22 31.53
C ALA A 261 -18.04 7.86 32.23
N GLY A 262 -16.99 7.21 32.74
CA GLY A 262 -17.06 5.90 33.37
C GLY A 262 -17.37 4.76 32.38
N ILE A 263 -17.09 4.95 31.09
CA ILE A 263 -17.34 3.96 30.05
C ILE A 263 -16.15 3.00 29.99
N ALA A 264 -16.40 1.70 30.12
CA ALA A 264 -15.40 0.70 29.83
C ALA A 264 -15.28 0.53 28.31
N PHE A 265 -14.06 0.63 27.79
CA PHE A 265 -13.78 0.50 26.37
C PHE A 265 -12.39 -0.08 26.10
N ARG A 266 -12.20 -0.45 24.84
CA ARG A 266 -10.90 -0.71 24.21
C ARG A 266 -10.83 0.10 22.92
N ASP A 267 -9.77 0.85 22.71
CA ASP A 267 -9.48 1.50 21.42
C ASP A 267 -8.46 0.67 20.64
N GLU A 268 -8.74 0.45 19.36
CA GLU A 268 -7.82 -0.18 18.41
C GLU A 268 -7.71 0.67 17.15
N GLY A 269 -6.49 0.79 16.62
CA GLY A 269 -6.26 1.50 15.36
C GLY A 269 -6.67 2.99 15.42
N HIS A 270 -6.60 3.61 16.60
CA HIS A 270 -6.88 5.03 16.86
C HIS A 270 -8.28 5.48 16.39
N GLY A 271 -9.31 4.91 17.00
CA GLY A 271 -10.70 5.30 16.75
C GLY A 271 -11.66 4.13 16.54
N PHE A 272 -11.21 2.88 16.66
CA PHE A 272 -12.10 1.73 16.62
C PHE A 272 -12.45 1.28 18.04
N ILE A 273 -13.50 1.91 18.59
CA ILE A 273 -13.88 1.76 20.00
C ILE A 273 -14.79 0.55 20.22
N TYR A 274 -14.35 -0.35 21.10
CA TYR A 274 -15.11 -1.51 21.58
C TYR A 274 -15.61 -1.23 22.98
N LEU A 275 -16.91 -0.96 23.12
CA LEU A 275 -17.55 -0.74 24.42
C LEU A 275 -17.70 -2.05 25.21
N GLY A 276 -17.55 -1.98 26.53
CA GLY A 276 -17.67 -3.09 27.48
C GLY A 276 -16.32 -3.51 28.08
N ASP A 277 -16.23 -4.77 28.53
CA ASP A 277 -14.98 -5.39 29.02
C ASP A 277 -14.44 -6.46 28.04
N PRO A 278 -13.91 -6.07 26.87
CA PRO A 278 -13.30 -7.01 25.93
C PRO A 278 -11.89 -7.46 26.36
N GLY A 279 -11.47 -7.20 27.61
CA GLY A 279 -10.08 -7.33 28.03
C GLY A 279 -9.28 -6.09 27.63
N ARG A 280 -8.76 -5.37 28.62
CA ARG A 280 -7.85 -4.23 28.39
C ARG A 280 -6.60 -4.72 27.66
N PRO A 281 -6.13 -4.03 26.60
CA PRO A 281 -4.78 -4.25 26.13
C PRO A 281 -3.82 -3.93 27.27
N THR A 282 -2.96 -4.88 27.63
CA THR A 282 -1.76 -4.56 28.42
C THR A 282 -0.88 -3.71 27.51
N VAL A 283 -0.85 -2.40 27.76
CA VAL A 283 0.14 -1.49 27.17
C VAL A 283 1.53 -2.02 27.53
N ARG A 284 2.30 -2.42 26.53
CA ARG A 284 3.77 -2.52 26.57
C ARG A 284 4.32 -1.97 25.27
#